data_AF-A0A7N1A7P9-F1
#
_entry.id   AF-A0A7N1A7P9-F1
#
_cell.length_a   1.000
_cell.length_b   1.000
_cell.length_c   1.000
_cell.angle_alpha   90.00
_cell.angle_beta   90.00
_cell.angle_gamma   90.00
#
_symmetry.space_group_name_H-M   'P 1'
#
loop_
_entity.id
_entity.type
_entity.pdbx_description
1 polymer ?
#
loop_
_entity_poly.entity_id
_entity_poly.type
_entity_poly.pdbx_seq_one_letter_code
_entity_poly.pdbx_strand_id
1 'polypeptide(L)'
;MDKHTTEITACRDSRAESEIEQHRNEALAEVLQQAPRASPIYRLVSVVEHMGKTGGGHYTVYRRMRSQVDEEETDSGNMASSDQWVLISDSDVHQVLESDVLAAQASILFYERVTVR
;
A
#
# COMPACT_ATOMS: atom_id res chain seq x y z
N MET A 1 -29.39 51.00 -47.73
CA MET A 1 -29.86 49.59 -47.55
C MET A 1 -28.87 49.00 -46.58
N ASP A 2 -29.08 49.26 -45.29
CA ASP A 2 -28.02 49.15 -44.29
C ASP A 2 -28.34 47.94 -43.43
N LYS A 3 -27.52 46.90 -43.56
CA LYS A 3 -27.68 45.64 -42.83
C LYS A 3 -27.14 45.86 -41.42
N HIS A 4 -28.02 45.87 -40.43
CA HIS A 4 -27.63 45.77 -39.02
C HIS A 4 -27.19 44.33 -38.74
N THR A 5 -25.87 44.12 -38.71
CA THR A 5 -25.29 42.93 -38.08
C THR A 5 -25.21 43.21 -36.57
N THR A 6 -25.97 42.45 -35.80
CA THR A 6 -25.91 42.47 -34.33
C THR A 6 -24.81 41.49 -33.90
N GLU A 7 -23.72 42.01 -33.35
CA GLU A 7 -22.73 41.16 -32.66
C GLU A 7 -23.30 40.72 -31.30
N ILE A 8 -23.50 39.42 -31.15
CA ILE A 8 -23.81 38.81 -29.86
C ILE A 8 -22.49 38.73 -29.09
N THR A 9 -22.15 39.79 -28.37
CA THR A 9 -21.09 39.74 -27.37
C THR A 9 -21.62 38.91 -26.20
N ALA A 10 -21.20 37.64 -26.12
CA ALA A 10 -21.42 36.83 -24.93
C ALA A 10 -20.75 37.55 -23.76
N CYS A 11 -21.55 38.11 -22.84
CA CYS A 11 -21.03 38.59 -21.56
C CYS A 11 -20.40 37.38 -20.86
N ARG A 12 -19.08 37.36 -20.83
CA ARG A 12 -18.31 36.39 -20.08
C ARG A 12 -18.56 36.70 -18.60
N ASP A 13 -19.47 35.96 -17.98
CA ASP A 13 -19.86 36.18 -16.59
C ASP A 13 -18.72 35.71 -15.68
N SER A 14 -17.81 36.63 -15.42
CA SER A 14 -16.61 36.45 -14.61
C SER A 14 -16.93 36.04 -13.16
N ARG A 15 -18.15 36.36 -12.70
CA ARG A 15 -18.62 35.93 -11.37
C ARG A 15 -18.88 34.43 -11.36
N ALA A 16 -19.60 33.92 -12.35
CA ALA A 16 -19.88 32.49 -12.50
C ALA A 16 -18.59 31.67 -12.67
N GLU A 17 -17.62 32.18 -13.44
CA GLU A 17 -16.30 31.54 -13.57
C GLU A 17 -15.54 31.48 -12.22
N SER A 18 -15.62 32.54 -11.39
CA SER A 18 -14.98 32.55 -10.06
C SER A 18 -15.65 31.60 -9.07
N GLU A 19 -16.98 31.50 -9.12
CA GLU A 19 -17.75 30.61 -8.24
C GLU A 19 -17.42 29.14 -8.55
N ILE A 20 -17.24 28.76 -9.83
CA ILE A 20 -16.82 27.42 -10.24
C ILE A 20 -15.40 27.10 -9.75
N GLU A 21 -14.46 28.03 -9.91
CA GLU A 21 -13.07 27.81 -9.47
C GLU A 21 -12.97 27.72 -7.95
N GLN A 22 -13.78 28.49 -7.22
CA GLN A 22 -13.85 28.40 -5.77
C GLN A 22 -14.38 27.03 -5.29
N HIS A 23 -15.49 26.55 -5.85
CA HIS A 23 -16.03 25.22 -5.50
C HIS A 23 -15.03 24.11 -5.82
N ARG A 24 -14.30 24.22 -6.94
CA ARG A 24 -13.23 23.28 -7.31
C ARG A 24 -12.12 23.28 -6.26
N ASN A 25 -11.67 24.46 -5.82
CA ASN A 25 -10.61 24.57 -4.82
C ASN A 25 -11.04 24.05 -3.45
N GLU A 26 -12.29 24.27 -3.05
CA GLU A 26 -12.87 23.72 -1.84
C GLU A 26 -12.96 22.19 -1.91
N ALA A 27 -13.41 21.63 -3.03
CA ALA A 27 -13.43 20.19 -3.25
C ALA A 27 -12.02 19.57 -3.23
N LEU A 28 -11.01 20.25 -3.81
CA LEU A 28 -9.62 19.80 -3.75
C LEU A 28 -9.08 19.86 -2.32
N ALA A 29 -9.41 20.90 -1.55
CA ALA A 29 -9.01 21.02 -0.15
C ALA A 29 -9.64 19.94 0.73
N GLU A 30 -10.89 19.56 0.46
CA GLU A 30 -11.60 18.50 1.17
C GLU A 30 -11.01 17.11 0.88
N VAL A 31 -10.67 16.84 -0.39
CA VAL A 31 -9.96 15.61 -0.81
C VAL A 31 -8.58 15.51 -0.15
N LEU A 32 -7.84 16.62 -0.06
CA LEU A 32 -6.54 16.66 0.60
C LEU A 32 -6.65 16.50 2.13
N GLN A 33 -7.76 16.94 2.74
CA GLN A 33 -8.01 16.73 4.17
C GLN A 33 -8.45 15.30 4.50
N GLN A 34 -9.05 14.58 3.55
CA GLN A 34 -9.40 13.17 3.68
C GLN A 34 -8.23 12.22 3.37
N ALA A 35 -7.10 12.75 2.89
CA ALA A 35 -5.89 11.95 2.74
C ALA A 35 -5.47 11.41 4.11
N PRO A 36 -5.19 10.09 4.24
CA PRO A 36 -4.79 9.51 5.51
C PRO A 36 -3.56 10.26 6.04
N ARG A 37 -3.69 10.82 7.24
CA ARG A 37 -2.67 11.69 7.87
C ARG A 37 -1.35 10.98 8.14
N ALA A 38 -1.34 9.64 8.09
CA ALA A 38 -0.15 8.81 8.22
C ALA A 38 -0.07 7.84 7.05
N SER A 39 1.15 7.63 6.56
CA SER A 39 1.45 6.57 5.60
C SER A 39 1.09 5.21 6.20
N PRO A 40 0.38 4.33 5.47
CA PRO A 40 0.07 3.00 5.96
C PRO A 40 1.36 2.20 6.20
N ILE A 41 1.43 1.55 7.37
CA ILE A 41 2.52 0.62 7.69
C ILE A 41 2.14 -0.76 7.16
N TYR A 42 3.11 -1.45 6.56
CA TYR A 42 2.95 -2.81 6.06
C TYR A 42 3.95 -3.74 6.74
N ARG A 43 3.51 -4.98 6.97
CA ARG A 43 4.33 -6.06 7.52
C ARG A 43 4.57 -7.09 6.42
N LEU A 44 5.82 -7.46 6.21
CA LEU A 44 6.17 -8.54 5.29
C LEU A 44 5.66 -9.87 5.87
N VAL A 45 4.87 -10.60 5.07
CA VAL A 45 4.32 -11.90 5.48
C VAL A 45 4.92 -13.07 4.71
N SER A 46 5.30 -12.86 3.44
CA SER A 46 5.95 -13.90 2.64
C SER A 46 6.91 -13.35 1.60
N VAL A 47 7.98 -14.10 1.37
CA VAL A 47 8.92 -13.92 0.25
C VAL A 47 8.91 -15.19 -0.58
N VAL A 48 8.68 -15.07 -1.88
CA VAL A 48 8.79 -16.18 -2.83
C VAL A 48 10.07 -16.00 -3.62
N GLU A 49 10.92 -17.02 -3.62
CA GLU A 49 12.16 -17.06 -4.39
C GLU A 49 12.03 -18.07 -5.53
N HIS A 50 12.37 -17.63 -6.75
CA HIS A 50 12.44 -18.50 -7.92
C HIS A 50 13.88 -18.85 -8.24
N MET A 51 14.22 -20.12 -8.11
CA MET A 51 15.52 -20.66 -8.47
C MET A 51 15.42 -21.31 -9.85
N GLY A 52 15.71 -20.54 -10.90
CA GLY A 52 15.62 -21.05 -12.26
C GLY A 52 15.83 -20.00 -13.36
N LYS A 53 15.52 -20.39 -14.60
CA LYS A 53 15.59 -19.54 -15.79
C LYS A 53 14.20 -19.35 -16.39
N THR A 54 14.10 -18.49 -17.39
CA THR A 54 12.93 -18.40 -18.23
C THR A 54 12.60 -19.78 -18.84
N GLY A 55 11.40 -20.29 -18.56
CA GLY A 55 10.92 -21.60 -19.04
C GLY A 55 11.02 -22.74 -18.03
N GLY A 56 11.62 -22.54 -16.85
CA GLY A 56 11.60 -23.55 -15.79
C GLY A 56 12.45 -23.21 -14.58
N GLY A 57 12.05 -23.73 -13.42
CA GLY A 57 12.74 -23.54 -12.15
C GLY A 57 11.94 -24.09 -10.98
N HIS A 58 12.40 -23.76 -9.78
CA HIS A 58 11.76 -24.15 -8.53
C HIS A 58 11.37 -22.93 -7.72
N TYR A 59 10.21 -22.98 -7.07
CA TYR A 59 9.76 -21.93 -6.19
C TYR A 59 9.86 -22.38 -4.74
N THR A 60 10.48 -21.56 -3.91
CA THR A 60 10.46 -21.72 -2.46
C THR A 60 9.80 -20.52 -1.81
N VAL A 61 9.23 -20.72 -0.62
CA VAL A 61 8.50 -19.68 0.09
C VAL A 61 9.02 -19.54 1.51
N TYR A 62 9.44 -18.33 1.85
CA TYR A 62 9.64 -17.91 3.23
C TYR A 62 8.32 -17.36 3.77
N ARG A 63 7.84 -17.88 4.91
CA ARG A 63 6.58 -17.48 5.53
C ARG A 63 6.78 -17.05 6.97
N ARG A 64 6.26 -15.86 7.32
CA ARG A 64 6.16 -15.40 8.70
C ARG A 64 5.05 -16.17 9.41
N MET A 65 5.40 -16.71 10.56
CA MET A 65 4.47 -17.40 11.46
C MET A 65 3.82 -16.37 12.38
N ARG A 66 2.53 -16.55 12.67
CA ARG A 66 1.85 -15.76 13.68
C ARG A 66 2.20 -16.33 15.05
N SER A 67 2.66 -15.49 15.96
CA SER A 67 2.78 -15.87 17.36
C SER A 67 1.36 -16.11 17.92
N GLN A 68 1.12 -17.22 18.62
CA GLN A 68 -0.19 -17.50 19.24
C GLN A 68 -0.51 -16.57 20.43
N VAL A 69 0.29 -15.55 20.69
CA VAL A 69 0.23 -14.73 21.91
C VAL A 69 -0.58 -13.43 21.74
N ASP A 70 -1.19 -13.19 20.58
CA ASP A 70 -1.91 -11.93 20.30
C ASP A 70 -3.35 -11.86 20.85
N GLU A 71 -3.76 -12.74 21.78
CA GLU A 71 -5.11 -12.70 22.40
C GLU A 71 -5.15 -12.26 23.86
N GLU A 72 -4.01 -12.11 24.56
CA GLU A 72 -4.03 -11.65 25.96
C GLU A 72 -3.09 -10.46 26.17
N GLU A 73 -3.71 -9.30 26.43
CA GLU A 73 -3.05 -8.05 26.80
C GLU A 73 -2.12 -8.24 28.00
N THR A 74 -0.82 -7.98 27.82
CA THR A 74 0.01 -7.50 28.92
C THR A 74 0.90 -6.36 28.46
N ASP A 75 0.54 -5.18 28.98
CA ASP A 75 1.34 -3.97 29.13
C ASP A 75 2.68 -4.28 29.83
N SER A 76 3.65 -4.75 29.06
CA SER A 76 5.03 -4.91 29.50
C SER A 76 5.94 -4.82 28.29
N GLY A 77 6.54 -3.64 28.13
CA GLY A 77 7.52 -3.38 27.10
C GLY A 77 8.60 -4.45 27.06
N ASN A 78 8.99 -4.80 25.83
CA ASN A 78 10.17 -5.60 25.51
C ASN A 78 10.04 -7.13 25.70
N MET A 79 9.13 -7.76 24.95
CA MET A 79 9.47 -9.02 24.30
C MET A 79 9.12 -8.88 22.84
N ALA A 80 10.14 -8.63 22.01
CA ALA A 80 10.03 -8.82 20.58
C ALA A 80 9.48 -10.23 20.39
N SER A 81 8.19 -10.34 20.06
CA SER A 81 7.58 -11.53 19.50
C SER A 81 8.46 -11.86 18.30
N SER A 82 9.45 -12.73 18.54
CA SER A 82 10.53 -12.95 17.59
C SER A 82 9.85 -13.55 16.39
N ASP A 83 9.71 -12.75 15.34
CA ASP A 83 8.93 -13.11 14.17
C ASP A 83 9.54 -14.40 13.63
N GLN A 84 8.85 -15.52 13.85
CA GLN A 84 9.34 -16.84 13.46
C GLN A 84 9.12 -16.98 11.97
N TRP A 85 10.13 -17.45 11.26
CA TRP A 85 10.08 -17.68 9.83
C TRP A 85 10.31 -19.15 9.51
N VAL A 86 9.62 -19.63 8.49
CA VAL A 86 9.82 -20.97 7.92
C VAL A 86 10.12 -20.85 6.43
N LEU A 87 11.03 -21.70 5.94
CA LEU A 87 11.25 -21.96 4.52
C LEU A 87 10.47 -23.20 4.13
N ILE A 88 9.69 -23.08 3.05
CA ILE A 88 8.84 -24.12 2.50
C ILE A 88 9.31 -24.40 1.07
N SER A 89 9.72 -25.65 0.83
CA SER A 89 10.07 -26.19 -0.48
C SER A 89 9.28 -27.48 -0.69
N ASP A 90 8.16 -27.40 -1.40
CA ASP A 90 7.21 -28.50 -1.57
C ASP A 90 6.79 -29.14 -0.24
N SER A 91 7.28 -30.36 0.03
CA SER A 91 6.99 -31.11 1.27
C SER A 91 7.98 -30.82 2.41
N ASP A 92 9.08 -30.14 2.12
CA ASP A 92 10.14 -29.84 3.08
C ASP A 92 9.90 -28.48 3.73
N VAL A 93 9.72 -28.49 5.05
CA VAL A 93 9.45 -27.29 5.85
C VAL A 93 10.43 -27.24 7.02
N HIS A 94 11.15 -26.13 7.16
CA HIS A 94 12.06 -25.93 8.29
C HIS A 94 12.11 -24.45 8.71
N GLN A 95 12.48 -24.24 9.98
CA GLN A 95 12.63 -22.91 10.55
C GLN A 95 13.90 -22.23 10.01
N VAL A 96 13.82 -20.92 9.77
CA VAL A 96 14.92 -20.09 9.27
C VAL A 96 14.99 -18.77 10.02
N LEU A 97 16.12 -18.08 9.92
CA LEU A 97 16.28 -16.75 10.51
C LEU A 97 15.68 -15.68 9.61
N GLU A 98 15.22 -14.59 10.21
CA GLU A 98 14.75 -13.43 9.45
C GLU A 98 15.85 -12.85 8.54
N SER A 99 17.12 -12.96 8.94
CA SER A 99 18.25 -12.56 8.08
C SER A 99 18.29 -13.33 6.77
N ASP A 100 17.95 -14.62 6.78
CA ASP A 100 17.94 -15.45 5.57
C ASP A 100 16.79 -15.04 4.65
N VAL A 101 15.62 -14.75 5.24
CA VAL A 101 14.46 -14.23 4.52
C VAL A 101 14.76 -12.91 3.83
N LEU A 102 15.42 -11.99 4.53
CA LEU A 102 15.76 -10.66 4.01
C LEU A 102 16.89 -10.72 2.96
N ALA A 103 17.70 -11.78 2.97
CA ALA A 103 18.76 -12.00 1.99
C ALA A 103 18.27 -12.70 0.70
N ALA A 104 17.05 -13.27 0.70
CA ALA A 104 16.51 -14.01 -0.43
C ALA A 104 16.32 -13.15 -1.68
N GLN A 105 16.52 -13.74 -2.85
CA GLN A 105 16.30 -13.11 -4.16
C GLN A 105 14.82 -13.14 -4.51
N ALA A 106 14.08 -12.21 -3.91
CA ALA A 106 12.63 -12.13 -4.00
C ALA A 106 12.14 -12.01 -5.46
N SER A 107 11.27 -12.94 -5.85
CA SER A 107 10.49 -12.88 -7.10
C SER A 107 9.09 -12.32 -6.84
N ILE A 108 8.48 -12.67 -5.70
CA ILE A 108 7.17 -12.15 -5.28
C ILE A 108 7.21 -11.85 -3.78
N LEU A 109 6.65 -10.71 -3.38
CA LEU A 109 6.54 -10.30 -1.98
C LEU A 109 5.08 -10.14 -1.60
N PHE A 110 4.70 -10.65 -0.42
CA PHE A 110 3.39 -10.44 0.16
C PHE A 110 3.51 -9.61 1.43
N TYR A 111 2.69 -8.58 1.54
CA TYR A 111 2.59 -7.71 2.70
C TYR A 111 1.15 -7.62 3.18
N GLU A 112 0.96 -7.47 4.50
CA GLU A 112 -0.33 -7.11 5.09
C GLU A 112 -0.26 -5.71 5.70
N ARG A 113 -1.38 -4.99 5.68
CA ARG A 113 -1.45 -3.65 6.30
C ARG A 113 -1.52 -3.81 7.81
N VAL A 114 -0.60 -3.16 8.51
CA VAL A 114 -0.63 -3.07 9.97
C VAL A 114 -1.68 -2.04 10.36
N THR A 115 -2.69 -2.49 11.10
CA THR A 115 -3.66 -1.57 11.70
C THR A 115 -3.12 -1.20 13.07
N VAL A 116 -2.60 0.02 13.21
CA VAL A 116 -2.34 0.61 14.53
C VAL A 116 -3.71 1.01 15.06
N ARG A 117 -4.15 0.38 16.16
CA ARG A 117 -5.35 0.82 16.90
C ARG A 117 -4.94 1.88 17.91
#